data_AF-A0A3R7AN10-F1
#
_entry.id   AF-A0A3R7AN10-F1
#
_cell.length_a   1.000
_cell.length_b   1.000
_cell.length_c   1.000
_cell.angle_alpha   90.00
_cell.angle_beta   90.00
_cell.angle_gamma   90.00
#
_symmetry.space_group_name_H-M   'P 1'
#
loop_
_entity.id
_entity.type
_entity.pdbx_description
1 polymer ?
#
loop_
_entity_poly.entity_id
_entity_poly.type
_entity_poly.pdbx_seq_one_letter_code
_entity_poly.pdbx_strand_id
1 'polypeptide(L)'
;MSAFDKKKPLLDDEDQLPESYKSVNMKSVQDAYRSVQSPRHSLYSTIHAGNGVESMLAGGLDRFYEKYRALSSKVNLHLATPEVRFENLNYVVQARQMTLAEKQGTVGSYVGRMFTPFKQAVYKEQVVLQPMSGIIKPGSMTLILANPGSGKSTFLKALAGKLDQNKKCAQGGDITFSGLKTSDIDTKKIVGLVDQRDNHAPTLTVRETFKFADMCLNGPPESQPEELQEVAKLRTEMIIQLLGLSNCAETVVGDALLRGCSGGERKRVTVGEMLVGGQSVFLCDEISTGLDSAATFDIVTSLRTWCKTLGGTVVIALLQPTPEVVEQFDDILMLNEGYMVYHGPRTSILPYFENLGFYCPL
;
A
#
# COMPACT_ATOMS: atom_id res chain seq x y z
N MET A 1 25.56 5.66 55.44
CA MET A 1 27.02 5.46 55.32
C MET A 1 27.27 4.92 53.92
N SER A 2 27.71 5.75 52.97
CA SER A 2 29.13 6.01 52.60
C SER A 2 29.77 4.73 52.00
N ALA A 3 30.36 4.68 50.80
CA ALA A 3 30.98 5.70 49.97
C ALA A 3 31.00 5.27 48.48
N PHE A 4 31.15 6.26 47.61
CA PHE A 4 31.60 6.13 46.21
C PHE A 4 32.97 5.43 46.13
N ASP A 5 33.17 4.56 45.14
CA ASP A 5 34.47 4.52 44.46
C ASP A 5 34.37 4.11 42.98
N LYS A 6 35.18 4.80 42.17
CA LYS A 6 35.21 4.83 40.71
C LYS A 6 35.97 3.62 40.17
N LYS A 7 35.48 2.98 39.09
CA LYS A 7 36.31 2.08 38.26
C LYS A 7 36.69 2.75 36.94
N LYS A 8 37.99 2.71 36.66
CA LYS A 8 38.78 3.35 35.60
C LYS A 8 38.43 2.81 34.19
N PRO A 9 38.66 3.61 33.13
CA PRO A 9 38.55 3.14 31.75
C PRO A 9 39.64 2.11 31.43
N LEU A 10 39.26 1.05 30.70
CA LEU A 10 40.21 0.19 29.99
C LEU A 10 40.76 0.99 28.81
N LEU A 11 42.06 1.24 28.79
CA LEU A 11 42.99 1.19 27.66
C LEU A 11 44.25 1.97 28.07
N ASP A 12 45.39 1.27 28.05
CA ASP A 12 46.70 1.79 28.43
C ASP A 12 47.30 2.68 27.32
N ASP A 13 47.91 3.78 27.75
CA ASP A 13 48.73 4.68 26.94
C ASP A 13 50.07 4.01 26.61
N GLU A 14 50.12 3.12 25.62
CA GLU A 14 51.34 2.81 24.82
C GLU A 14 51.02 1.77 23.73
N ASP A 15 50.48 2.24 22.60
CA ASP A 15 50.59 1.53 21.31
C ASP A 15 50.59 2.58 20.20
N GLN A 16 51.80 3.07 19.88
CA GLN A 16 52.02 3.95 18.73
C GLN A 16 51.82 3.15 17.44
N LEU A 17 50.77 3.49 16.69
CA LEU A 17 50.50 2.94 15.36
C LEU A 17 51.67 3.19 14.38
N PRO A 18 52.05 2.21 13.53
CA PRO A 18 53.14 2.34 12.56
C PRO A 18 52.94 3.50 11.56
N GLU A 19 54.02 4.18 11.18
CA GLU A 19 53.99 5.32 10.23
C GLU A 19 53.43 5.00 8.84
N SER A 20 53.38 3.73 8.45
CA SER A 20 52.79 3.27 7.18
C SER A 20 51.27 3.51 7.07
N TYR A 21 50.58 3.76 8.19
CA TYR A 21 49.16 4.13 8.21
C TYR A 21 48.90 5.63 8.01
N LYS A 22 49.92 6.50 8.01
CA LYS A 22 49.76 7.96 7.81
C LYS A 22 49.63 8.37 6.34
N SER A 23 49.89 7.49 5.37
CA SER A 23 49.85 7.81 3.94
C SER A 23 48.60 7.31 3.20
N VAL A 24 47.63 6.73 3.91
CA VAL A 24 46.33 6.35 3.32
C VAL A 24 45.27 7.23 3.95
N ASN A 25 44.77 8.17 3.16
CA ASN A 25 43.75 9.14 3.57
C ASN A 25 42.39 8.42 3.73
N MET A 26 42.25 7.61 4.77
CA MET A 26 40.99 6.95 5.13
C MET A 26 40.11 7.96 5.85
N LYS A 27 39.09 8.47 5.14
CA LYS A 27 38.01 9.24 5.75
C LYS A 27 37.18 8.32 6.64
N SER A 28 37.02 8.72 7.90
CA SER A 28 36.06 8.14 8.85
C SER A 28 34.64 8.14 8.26
N VAL A 29 33.92 7.01 8.37
CA VAL A 29 32.57 6.79 7.83
C VAL A 29 31.46 7.34 8.75
N GLN A 30 31.74 8.32 9.61
CA GLN A 30 30.72 8.83 10.55
C GLN A 30 30.54 10.36 10.58
N ASP A 31 30.90 11.09 9.52
CA ASP A 31 30.71 12.55 9.46
C ASP A 31 29.98 13.06 8.19
N ALA A 32 28.93 12.36 7.73
CA ALA A 32 28.04 12.88 6.68
C ALA A 32 26.81 13.66 7.21
N TYR A 33 26.70 13.89 8.52
CA TYR A 33 25.53 14.56 9.14
C TYR A 33 25.83 15.83 9.93
N ARG A 34 26.98 16.48 9.73
CA ARG A 34 27.20 17.84 10.25
C ARG A 34 27.69 18.79 9.18
N SER A 35 26.88 19.82 8.97
CA SER A 35 27.11 21.07 8.22
C SER A 35 27.43 20.94 6.73
N VAL A 36 26.38 21.03 5.90
CA VAL A 36 26.46 21.82 4.67
C VAL A 36 25.63 23.08 4.89
N GLN A 37 26.29 24.16 5.33
CA GLN A 37 25.81 25.51 5.06
C GLN A 37 26.07 25.78 3.58
N SER A 38 25.02 25.73 2.75
CA SER A 38 25.10 26.27 1.39
C SER A 38 24.96 27.80 1.45
N PRO A 39 25.90 28.58 0.91
CA PRO A 39 25.72 30.01 0.71
C PRO A 39 24.96 30.21 -0.59
N ARG A 40 23.64 30.01 -0.55
CA ARG A 40 22.73 30.60 -1.53
C ARG A 40 21.58 31.21 -0.77
N HIS A 41 21.59 32.52 -0.68
CA HIS A 41 20.43 33.31 -0.28
C HIS A 41 19.26 32.92 -1.18
N SER A 42 18.38 32.10 -0.63
CA SER A 42 17.04 31.87 -1.14
C SER A 42 16.20 33.05 -0.63
N LEU A 43 16.11 34.10 -1.45
CA LEU A 43 15.09 35.12 -1.31
C LEU A 43 13.74 34.48 -1.64
N TYR A 44 13.01 33.99 -0.64
CA TYR A 44 11.59 33.75 -0.79
C TYR A 44 10.81 34.35 0.37
N SER A 45 9.87 35.20 -0.03
CA SER A 45 9.01 36.00 0.80
C SER A 45 8.16 35.14 1.73
N THR A 46 8.03 35.61 2.96
CA THR A 46 6.93 35.30 3.87
C THR A 46 5.62 35.73 3.20
N ILE A 47 5.03 34.85 2.39
CA ILE A 47 3.66 35.02 1.92
C ILE A 47 2.77 34.36 2.96
N HIS A 48 2.09 35.21 3.73
CA HIS A 48 1.02 34.83 4.63
C HIS A 48 0.02 33.90 3.93
N ALA A 49 -0.30 32.80 4.59
CA ALA A 49 -1.21 31.74 4.16
C ALA A 49 -2.69 32.20 4.20
N GLY A 50 -3.05 33.14 3.32
CA GLY A 50 -4.45 33.52 3.08
C GLY A 50 -5.09 32.78 1.91
N ASN A 51 -4.36 32.60 0.80
CA ASN A 51 -4.87 32.07 -0.50
C ASN A 51 -3.89 31.07 -1.17
N GLY A 52 -3.21 30.25 -0.37
CA GLY A 52 -2.03 29.49 -0.81
C GLY A 52 -2.31 28.31 -1.74
N VAL A 53 -3.31 27.48 -1.43
CA VAL A 53 -3.51 26.20 -2.15
C VAL A 53 -3.93 26.44 -3.59
N GLU A 54 -4.97 27.23 -3.85
CA GLU A 54 -5.47 27.46 -5.23
C GLU A 54 -4.42 28.10 -6.15
N SER A 55 -3.62 29.04 -5.64
CA SER A 55 -2.51 29.63 -6.42
C SER A 55 -1.35 28.65 -6.66
N MET A 56 -1.14 27.68 -5.75
CA MET A 56 -0.13 26.63 -5.92
C MET A 56 -0.59 25.59 -6.95
N LEU A 57 -1.87 25.23 -6.94
CA LEU A 57 -2.48 24.33 -7.92
C LEU A 57 -2.49 24.95 -9.32
N ALA A 58 -2.67 26.26 -9.44
CA ALA A 58 -2.56 27.00 -10.69
C ALA A 58 -1.13 27.03 -11.27
N GLY A 59 -0.11 26.80 -10.43
CA GLY A 59 1.31 26.74 -10.83
C GLY A 59 1.77 25.37 -11.36
N GLY A 60 0.87 24.39 -11.45
CA GLY A 60 1.15 23.03 -11.93
C GLY A 60 1.48 22.03 -10.82
N LEU A 61 1.11 20.75 -11.05
CA LEU A 61 1.30 19.64 -10.11
C LEU A 61 2.76 19.44 -9.68
N ASP A 62 3.73 19.66 -10.58
CA ASP A 62 5.15 19.47 -10.27
C ASP A 62 5.65 20.42 -9.16
N ARG A 63 5.29 21.70 -9.26
CA ARG A 63 5.64 22.72 -8.25
C ARG A 63 4.98 22.42 -6.90
N PHE A 64 3.78 21.86 -6.94
CA PHE A 64 3.07 21.39 -5.76
C PHE A 64 3.83 20.23 -5.09
N TYR A 65 4.25 19.22 -5.87
CA TYR A 65 5.03 18.09 -5.35
C TYR A 65 6.38 18.50 -4.77
N GLU A 66 7.09 19.43 -5.41
CA GLU A 66 8.34 19.97 -4.87
C GLU A 66 8.14 20.61 -3.50
N LYS A 67 7.08 21.42 -3.35
CA LYS A 67 6.76 22.05 -2.07
C LYS A 67 6.35 21.01 -1.02
N TYR A 68 5.52 20.03 -1.37
CA TYR A 68 5.15 18.95 -0.47
C TYR A 68 6.39 18.18 0.00
N ARG A 69 7.29 17.81 -0.91
CA ARG A 69 8.57 17.15 -0.56
C ARG A 69 9.44 18.01 0.35
N ALA A 70 9.55 19.32 0.09
CA ALA A 70 10.35 20.23 0.90
C ALA A 70 9.79 20.39 2.33
N LEU A 71 8.48 20.46 2.48
CA LEU A 71 7.84 20.49 3.81
C LEU A 71 7.95 19.14 4.51
N SER A 72 7.72 18.03 3.79
CA SER A 72 7.85 16.67 4.31
C SER A 72 9.28 16.39 4.79
N SER A 73 10.29 16.85 4.05
CA SER A 73 11.69 16.68 4.45
C SER A 73 12.07 17.54 5.66
N LYS A 74 11.54 18.77 5.76
CA LYS A 74 11.74 19.63 6.94
C LYS A 74 11.23 18.99 8.23
N VAL A 75 10.14 18.23 8.14
CA VAL A 75 9.49 17.54 9.27
C VAL A 75 10.00 16.10 9.46
N ASN A 76 11.02 15.66 8.71
CA ASN A 76 11.53 14.27 8.71
C ASN A 76 10.45 13.21 8.40
N LEU A 77 9.41 13.58 7.65
CA LEU A 77 8.36 12.69 7.13
C LEU A 77 8.84 11.99 5.85
N HIS A 78 10.01 11.36 5.89
CA HIS A 78 10.49 10.56 4.76
C HIS A 78 9.79 9.21 4.78
N LEU A 79 8.96 8.90 3.78
CA LEU A 79 8.49 7.54 3.56
C LEU A 79 9.69 6.70 3.11
N ALA A 80 10.29 5.95 4.04
CA ALA A 80 11.16 4.87 3.66
C ALA A 80 10.28 3.75 3.09
N THR A 81 10.22 3.63 1.77
CA THR A 81 9.43 2.57 1.13
C THR A 81 10.12 1.23 1.35
N PRO A 82 9.52 0.31 2.11
CA PRO A 82 10.16 -0.95 2.44
C PRO A 82 10.13 -1.92 1.26
N GLU A 83 11.13 -2.79 1.19
CA GLU A 83 11.02 -4.02 0.42
C GLU A 83 10.02 -4.95 1.14
N VAL A 84 9.02 -5.49 0.44
CA VAL A 84 8.10 -6.46 1.04
C VAL A 84 8.49 -7.86 0.58
N ARG A 85 8.92 -8.69 1.52
CA ARG A 85 9.35 -10.06 1.26
C ARG A 85 8.42 -11.04 1.96
N PHE A 86 7.97 -12.04 1.23
CA PHE A 86 7.18 -13.14 1.77
C PHE A 86 7.93 -14.45 1.53
N GLU A 87 8.00 -15.30 2.56
CA GLU A 87 8.73 -16.58 2.51
C GLU A 87 7.84 -17.71 2.98
N ASN A 88 7.65 -18.71 2.11
CA ASN A 88 6.79 -19.87 2.33
C ASN A 88 5.38 -19.50 2.82
N LEU A 89 4.89 -18.35 2.38
CA LEU A 89 3.59 -17.81 2.79
C LEU A 89 2.51 -18.77 2.33
N ASN A 90 1.74 -19.29 3.28
CA ASN A 90 0.60 -20.15 3.02
C ASN A 90 -0.58 -19.74 3.89
N TYR A 91 -1.78 -20.15 3.49
CA TYR A 91 -2.98 -19.86 4.26
C TYR A 91 -4.00 -20.98 4.10
N VAL A 92 -4.44 -21.53 5.24
CA VAL A 92 -5.38 -22.64 5.32
C VAL A 92 -6.59 -22.21 6.12
N VAL A 93 -7.78 -22.54 5.62
CA VAL A 93 -9.07 -22.23 6.24
C VAL A 93 -9.88 -23.51 6.39
N GLN A 94 -10.51 -23.69 7.55
CA GLN A 94 -11.53 -24.71 7.78
C GLN A 94 -12.87 -24.22 7.24
N ALA A 95 -13.16 -24.60 6.01
CA ALA A 95 -14.42 -24.27 5.35
C ALA A 95 -15.46 -25.37 5.58
N ARG A 96 -16.73 -24.98 5.73
CA ARG A 96 -17.83 -25.94 5.77
C ARG A 96 -17.98 -26.58 4.39
N GLN A 97 -17.91 -27.91 4.34
CA GLN A 97 -18.15 -28.64 3.10
C GLN A 97 -19.64 -28.54 2.75
N MET A 98 -19.95 -27.83 1.67
CA MET A 98 -21.30 -27.81 1.09
C MET A 98 -21.39 -28.89 0.01
N THR A 99 -22.48 -29.67 0.05
CA THR A 99 -22.82 -30.63 -1.00
C THR A 99 -23.10 -29.90 -2.33
N LEU A 100 -22.96 -30.58 -3.47
CA LEU A 100 -23.27 -30.01 -4.79
C LEU A 100 -24.72 -29.48 -4.87
N ALA A 101 -25.66 -30.16 -4.21
CA ALA A 101 -27.06 -29.73 -4.11
C ALA A 101 -27.24 -28.45 -3.26
N GLU A 102 -26.43 -28.24 -2.22
CA GLU A 102 -26.41 -27.01 -1.43
C GLU A 102 -25.74 -25.85 -2.18
N LYS A 103 -24.68 -26.11 -2.96
CA LYS A 103 -24.02 -25.10 -3.80
C LYS A 103 -24.91 -24.58 -4.93
N GLN A 104 -25.81 -25.41 -5.45
CA GLN A 104 -26.72 -25.06 -6.55
C GLN A 104 -28.09 -24.53 -6.08
N GLY A 105 -28.33 -24.44 -4.77
CA GLY A 105 -29.53 -23.81 -4.21
C GLY A 105 -30.85 -24.49 -4.60
N THR A 106 -30.85 -25.80 -4.89
CA THR A 106 -32.05 -26.51 -5.34
C THR A 106 -33.06 -26.67 -4.20
N VAL A 107 -34.37 -26.55 -4.46
CA VAL A 107 -35.45 -26.65 -3.45
C VAL A 107 -35.34 -27.92 -2.59
N GLY A 108 -34.86 -29.03 -3.15
CA GLY A 108 -34.62 -30.28 -2.41
C GLY A 108 -33.57 -30.19 -1.30
N SER A 109 -32.60 -29.27 -1.39
CA SER A 109 -31.59 -29.05 -0.35
C SER A 109 -32.19 -28.40 0.91
N TYR A 110 -33.17 -27.51 0.75
CA TYR A 110 -33.90 -26.90 1.85
C TYR A 110 -34.84 -27.91 2.54
N VAL A 111 -35.54 -28.72 1.74
CA VAL A 111 -36.42 -29.78 2.24
C VAL A 111 -35.62 -30.84 3.01
N GLY A 112 -34.48 -31.30 2.47
CA GLY A 112 -33.59 -32.24 3.17
C GLY A 112 -33.04 -31.71 4.50
N ARG A 113 -32.79 -30.40 4.59
CA ARG A 113 -32.34 -29.71 5.82
C ARG A 113 -33.45 -29.62 6.88
N MET A 114 -34.71 -29.56 6.45
CA MET A 114 -35.89 -29.63 7.33
C MET A 114 -36.06 -31.02 7.95
N PHE A 115 -35.70 -32.09 7.21
CA PHE A 115 -35.85 -33.49 7.64
C PHE A 115 -34.61 -34.09 8.34
N THR A 116 -33.46 -33.42 8.35
CA THR A 116 -32.25 -33.88 9.07
C THR A 116 -31.62 -32.76 9.93
N PRO A 117 -32.28 -32.33 11.02
CA PRO A 117 -31.82 -31.22 11.86
C PRO A 117 -30.52 -31.51 12.64
N PHE A 118 -30.13 -32.80 12.76
CA PHE A 118 -28.96 -33.23 13.55
C PHE A 118 -27.71 -33.54 12.71
N LYS A 119 -27.69 -33.25 11.41
CA LYS A 119 -26.49 -33.50 10.58
C LYS A 119 -25.42 -32.44 10.89
N GLN A 120 -24.38 -32.86 11.60
CA GLN A 120 -23.24 -32.01 11.96
C GLN A 120 -22.55 -31.51 10.70
N ALA A 121 -22.29 -30.20 10.62
CA ALA A 121 -21.59 -29.61 9.49
C ALA A 121 -20.16 -30.17 9.45
N VAL A 122 -19.80 -30.88 8.38
CA VAL A 122 -18.44 -31.37 8.17
C VAL A 122 -17.58 -30.20 7.71
N TYR A 123 -16.53 -29.90 8.48
CA TYR A 123 -15.53 -28.90 8.13
C TYR A 123 -14.34 -29.60 7.49
N LYS A 124 -13.90 -29.12 6.33
CA LYS A 124 -12.69 -29.60 5.67
C LYS A 124 -11.67 -28.47 5.62
N GLU A 125 -10.42 -28.81 5.87
CA GLU A 125 -9.31 -27.89 5.64
C GLU A 125 -9.16 -27.66 4.14
N GLN A 126 -9.26 -26.39 3.76
CA GLN A 126 -9.05 -25.90 2.42
C GLN A 126 -7.82 -24.99 2.43
N VAL A 127 -6.81 -25.38 1.68
CA VAL A 127 -5.65 -24.52 1.42
C VAL A 127 -6.08 -23.46 0.41
N VAL A 128 -6.02 -22.20 0.82
CA VAL A 128 -6.38 -21.05 -0.02
C VAL A 128 -5.15 -20.50 -0.72
N LEU A 129 -4.02 -20.43 0.00
CA LEU A 129 -2.72 -20.06 -0.53
C LEU A 129 -1.74 -21.20 -0.30
N GLN A 130 -1.15 -21.66 -1.39
CA GLN A 130 -0.05 -22.63 -1.34
C GLN A 130 1.24 -21.91 -0.97
N PRO A 131 2.23 -22.61 -0.38
CA PRO A 131 3.50 -21.99 0.00
C PRO A 131 4.13 -21.27 -1.19
N MET A 132 4.29 -19.95 -1.07
CA MET A 132 4.92 -19.11 -2.08
C MET A 132 5.92 -18.15 -1.44
N SER A 133 6.96 -17.82 -2.21
CA SER A 133 8.04 -16.93 -1.77
C SER A 133 8.35 -15.92 -2.86
N GLY A 134 8.60 -14.67 -2.47
CA GLY A 134 8.85 -13.60 -3.44
C GLY A 134 9.14 -12.26 -2.77
N ILE A 135 9.52 -11.30 -3.61
CA ILE A 135 9.93 -9.96 -3.19
C ILE A 135 9.20 -8.93 -4.05
N ILE A 136 8.49 -8.01 -3.41
CA ILE A 136 7.93 -6.82 -4.05
C ILE A 136 8.94 -5.69 -3.86
N LYS A 137 9.44 -5.16 -4.98
CA LYS A 137 10.49 -4.14 -4.97
C LYS A 137 9.94 -2.79 -4.49
N PRO A 138 10.71 -2.03 -3.69
CA PRO A 138 10.29 -0.70 -3.28
C PRO A 138 10.17 0.24 -4.49
N GLY A 139 9.15 1.10 -4.49
CA GLY A 139 8.93 2.09 -5.56
C GLY A 139 8.54 1.47 -6.90
N SER A 140 8.03 0.23 -6.90
CA SER A 140 7.54 -0.46 -8.08
C SER A 140 6.03 -0.64 -8.05
N MET A 141 5.47 -0.89 -9.21
CA MET A 141 4.05 -1.20 -9.38
C MET A 141 3.89 -2.63 -9.88
N THR A 142 3.28 -3.49 -9.05
CA THR A 142 3.10 -4.92 -9.32
C THR A 142 1.63 -5.24 -9.63
N LEU A 143 1.39 -5.93 -10.76
CA LEU A 143 0.07 -6.41 -11.15
C LEU A 143 -0.14 -7.84 -10.68
N ILE A 144 -1.22 -8.10 -9.94
CA ILE A 144 -1.66 -9.46 -9.64
C ILE A 144 -2.68 -9.89 -10.70
N LEU A 145 -2.33 -10.93 -11.47
CA LEU A 145 -3.21 -11.60 -12.42
C LEU A 145 -3.67 -12.92 -11.82
N ALA A 146 -4.97 -13.07 -11.60
CA ALA A 146 -5.51 -14.27 -10.99
C ALA A 146 -6.96 -14.51 -11.43
N ASN A 147 -7.30 -15.78 -11.65
CA ASN A 147 -8.70 -16.16 -11.82
C ASN A 147 -9.50 -15.91 -10.53
N PRO A 148 -10.82 -15.65 -10.63
CA PRO A 148 -11.69 -15.58 -9.45
C PRO A 148 -11.57 -16.86 -8.61
N GLY A 149 -11.36 -16.68 -7.29
CA GLY A 149 -11.18 -17.80 -6.36
C GLY A 149 -9.73 -18.27 -6.17
N SER A 150 -8.75 -17.75 -6.91
CA SER A 150 -7.33 -18.14 -6.77
C SER A 150 -6.59 -17.57 -5.55
N GLY A 151 -7.29 -16.89 -4.63
CA GLY A 151 -6.71 -16.41 -3.37
C GLY A 151 -6.08 -15.00 -3.41
N LYS A 152 -6.23 -14.22 -4.48
CA LYS A 152 -5.67 -12.85 -4.61
C LYS A 152 -6.03 -11.91 -3.44
N SER A 153 -7.30 -11.88 -3.05
CA SER A 153 -7.82 -11.07 -1.95
C SER A 153 -7.24 -11.52 -0.62
N THR A 154 -7.07 -12.83 -0.45
CA THR A 154 -6.42 -13.43 0.71
C THR A 154 -4.94 -13.07 0.76
N PHE A 155 -4.24 -13.09 -0.38
CA PHE A 155 -2.84 -12.70 -0.47
C PHE A 155 -2.63 -11.22 -0.13
N LEU A 156 -3.43 -10.31 -0.68
CA LEU A 156 -3.37 -8.89 -0.34
C LEU A 156 -3.68 -8.65 1.14
N LYS A 157 -4.66 -9.35 1.70
CA LYS A 157 -4.97 -9.28 3.15
C LYS A 157 -3.84 -9.84 4.01
N ALA A 158 -3.11 -10.85 3.53
CA ALA A 158 -1.91 -11.38 4.20
C ALA A 158 -0.83 -10.32 4.29
N LEU A 159 -0.51 -9.68 3.16
CA LEU A 159 0.48 -8.60 3.09
C LEU A 159 0.08 -7.39 3.95
N ALA A 160 -1.22 -7.10 4.07
CA ALA A 160 -1.72 -6.05 4.95
C ALA A 160 -1.74 -6.41 6.44
N GLY A 161 -1.40 -7.64 6.82
CA GLY A 161 -1.52 -8.11 8.20
C GLY A 161 -2.98 -8.18 8.69
N LYS A 162 -3.94 -8.34 7.77
CA LYS A 162 -5.40 -8.34 8.05
C LYS A 162 -6.03 -9.74 7.95
N LEU A 163 -5.23 -10.81 7.87
CA LEU A 163 -5.77 -12.17 7.91
C LEU A 163 -6.12 -12.59 9.34
N ASP A 164 -7.26 -13.25 9.49
CA ASP A 164 -7.67 -13.83 10.76
C ASP A 164 -6.77 -15.02 11.12
N GLN A 165 -6.19 -14.99 12.31
CA GLN A 165 -5.45 -16.12 12.88
C GLN A 165 -6.24 -16.69 14.06
N ASN A 166 -6.83 -17.87 13.86
CA ASN A 166 -7.73 -18.51 14.83
C ASN A 166 -7.68 -20.04 14.68
N LYS A 167 -8.36 -20.80 15.55
CA LYS A 167 -8.44 -22.28 15.43
C LYS A 167 -8.94 -22.79 14.07
N LYS A 168 -9.60 -21.95 13.27
CA LYS A 168 -10.16 -22.27 11.96
C LYS A 168 -9.33 -21.76 10.78
N CYS A 169 -8.38 -20.86 11.02
CA CYS A 169 -7.61 -20.19 9.98
C CYS A 169 -6.15 -20.06 10.44
N ALA A 170 -5.23 -20.61 9.67
CA ALA A 170 -3.81 -20.56 9.99
C ALA A 170 -3.04 -19.97 8.80
N GLN A 171 -2.27 -18.93 9.08
CA GLN A 171 -1.24 -18.44 8.19
C GLN A 171 0.08 -19.12 8.55
N GLY A 172 0.75 -19.69 7.56
CA GLY A 172 2.13 -20.16 7.67
C GLY A 172 3.08 -19.32 6.82
N GLY A 173 4.37 -19.49 7.07
CA GLY A 173 5.42 -18.64 6.49
C GLY A 173 5.49 -17.25 7.14
N ASP A 174 6.43 -16.44 6.66
CA ASP A 174 6.74 -15.14 7.23
C ASP A 174 6.63 -14.03 6.17
N ILE A 175 6.24 -12.83 6.62
CA ILE A 175 6.25 -11.60 5.83
C ILE A 175 7.15 -10.60 6.54
N THR A 176 8.10 -10.02 5.81
CA THR A 176 9.04 -9.03 6.33
C THR A 176 9.02 -7.76 5.48
N PHE A 177 9.23 -6.63 6.15
CA PHE A 177 9.31 -5.30 5.55
C PHE A 177 10.72 -4.77 5.78
N SER A 178 11.55 -4.78 4.74
CA SER A 178 12.98 -4.49 4.82
C SER A 178 13.71 -5.29 5.92
N GLY A 179 13.33 -6.56 6.08
CA GLY A 179 13.88 -7.47 7.09
C GLY A 179 13.21 -7.42 8.47
N LEU A 180 12.33 -6.45 8.73
CA LEU A 180 11.55 -6.38 9.97
C LEU A 180 10.32 -7.28 9.89
N LYS A 181 10.02 -8.04 10.95
CA LYS A 181 8.82 -8.89 10.99
C LYS A 181 7.57 -8.06 11.21
N THR A 182 6.43 -8.60 10.81
CA THR A 182 5.10 -8.00 11.09
C THR A 182 4.82 -7.82 12.57
N SER A 183 5.46 -8.58 13.46
CA SER A 183 5.35 -8.42 14.93
C SER A 183 6.04 -7.16 15.46
N ASP A 184 7.05 -6.67 14.74
CA ASP A 184 7.97 -5.65 15.23
C ASP A 184 7.57 -4.25 14.73
N ILE A 185 6.63 -4.19 13.79
CA ILE A 185 6.18 -2.98 13.10
C ILE A 185 4.67 -2.84 13.17
N ASP A 186 4.19 -1.61 13.19
CA ASP A 186 2.78 -1.34 12.97
C ASP A 186 2.47 -1.38 11.47
N THR A 187 2.04 -2.54 10.97
CA THR A 187 1.74 -2.74 9.54
C THR A 187 0.71 -1.75 9.02
N LYS A 188 -0.21 -1.24 9.87
CA LYS A 188 -1.26 -0.29 9.46
C LYS A 188 -0.70 1.07 9.05
N LYS A 189 0.47 1.45 9.57
CA LYS A 189 1.17 2.70 9.21
C LYS A 189 1.97 2.57 7.92
N ILE A 190 2.34 1.35 7.55
CA ILE A 190 3.19 1.06 6.39
C ILE A 190 2.36 0.67 5.17
N VAL A 191 1.27 -0.07 5.39
CA VAL A 191 0.45 -0.69 4.36
C VAL A 191 -0.97 -0.15 4.37
N GLY A 192 -1.38 0.46 3.25
CA GLY A 192 -2.77 0.77 2.94
C GLY A 192 -3.40 -0.37 2.14
N LEU A 193 -4.64 -0.76 2.48
CA LEU A 193 -5.40 -1.77 1.74
C LEU A 193 -6.74 -1.17 1.30
N VAL A 194 -6.92 -1.06 -0.01
CA VAL A 194 -8.19 -0.75 -0.67
C VAL A 194 -8.93 -2.06 -0.92
N ASP A 195 -10.08 -2.24 -0.27
CA ASP A 195 -10.93 -3.42 -0.45
C ASP A 195 -11.77 -3.30 -1.74
N GLN A 196 -12.33 -4.43 -2.17
CA GLN A 196 -13.19 -4.51 -3.35
C GLN A 196 -14.45 -3.65 -3.22
N ARG A 197 -14.98 -3.54 -2.00
CA ARG A 197 -16.21 -2.80 -1.68
C ARG A 197 -15.91 -1.37 -1.28
N ASP A 198 -16.65 -0.44 -1.88
CA ASP A 198 -16.62 0.96 -1.49
C ASP A 198 -17.59 1.17 -0.32
N ASN A 199 -17.06 1.44 0.88
CA ASN A 199 -17.86 1.68 2.07
C ASN A 199 -17.52 3.05 2.66
N HIS A 200 -18.35 4.04 2.34
CA HIS A 200 -18.15 5.44 2.71
C HIS A 200 -19.30 5.94 3.59
N ALA A 201 -19.03 6.97 4.40
CA ALA A 201 -20.11 7.71 5.03
C ALA A 201 -20.85 8.53 3.95
N PRO A 202 -22.14 8.25 3.66
CA PRO A 202 -22.80 8.79 2.48
C PRO A 202 -23.04 10.31 2.56
N THR A 203 -23.12 10.85 3.77
CA THR A 203 -23.44 12.27 4.02
C THR A 203 -22.22 13.20 3.98
N LEU A 204 -21.00 12.66 4.01
CA LEU A 204 -19.79 13.47 3.96
C LEU A 204 -19.44 13.84 2.53
N THR A 205 -18.85 15.02 2.34
CA THR A 205 -18.23 15.38 1.05
C THR A 205 -16.95 14.59 0.80
N VAL A 206 -16.49 14.57 -0.45
CA VAL A 206 -15.20 13.94 -0.79
C VAL A 206 -14.06 14.52 0.03
N ARG A 207 -13.99 15.86 0.15
CA ARG A 207 -12.94 16.54 0.93
C ARG A 207 -13.06 16.23 2.42
N GLU A 208 -14.27 16.23 2.97
CA GLU A 208 -14.51 15.85 4.37
C GLU A 208 -14.11 14.40 4.64
N THR A 209 -14.41 13.49 3.72
CA THR A 209 -14.04 12.07 3.79
C THR A 209 -12.52 11.92 3.86
N PHE A 210 -11.78 12.61 3.00
CA PHE A 210 -10.31 12.54 3.03
C PHE A 210 -9.71 13.18 4.29
N LYS A 211 -10.23 14.33 4.72
CA LYS A 211 -9.81 14.94 5.99
C LYS A 211 -10.05 14.01 7.17
N PHE A 212 -11.21 13.36 7.22
CA PHE A 212 -11.55 12.42 8.27
C PHE A 212 -10.63 11.19 8.26
N ALA A 213 -10.35 10.62 7.09
CA ALA A 213 -9.43 9.50 6.95
C ALA A 213 -7.99 9.87 7.38
N ASP A 214 -7.52 11.05 6.99
CA ASP A 214 -6.22 11.58 7.42
C ASP A 214 -6.16 11.73 8.96
N MET A 215 -7.21 12.29 9.57
CA MET A 215 -7.31 12.41 11.03
C MET A 215 -7.28 11.04 11.74
N CYS A 216 -7.92 10.02 11.16
CA CYS A 216 -7.93 8.67 11.74
C CYS A 216 -6.56 7.99 11.72
N LEU A 217 -5.74 8.28 10.69
CA LEU A 217 -4.46 7.62 10.47
C LEU A 217 -3.28 8.40 11.05
N ASN A 218 -3.34 9.73 11.00
CA ASN A 218 -2.26 10.63 11.38
C ASN A 218 -2.57 11.45 12.66
N GLY A 219 -3.82 11.42 13.14
CA GLY A 219 -4.27 12.17 14.32
C GLY A 219 -4.89 13.53 13.96
N PRO A 220 -5.62 14.16 14.91
CA PRO A 220 -6.32 15.40 14.67
C PRO A 220 -5.35 16.58 14.49
N PRO A 221 -5.57 17.46 13.51
CA PRO A 221 -4.65 18.55 13.20
C PRO A 221 -4.48 19.52 14.37
N GLU A 222 -5.50 19.77 15.20
CA GLU A 222 -5.38 20.71 16.34
C GLU A 222 -4.36 20.24 17.38
N SER A 223 -4.04 18.95 17.42
CA SER A 223 -3.04 18.37 18.32
C SER A 223 -1.60 18.48 17.79
N GLN A 224 -1.42 18.90 16.54
CA GLN A 224 -0.15 18.89 15.84
C GLN A 224 0.43 20.30 15.66
N PRO A 225 1.77 20.44 15.56
CA PRO A 225 2.44 21.68 15.15
C PRO A 225 1.90 22.24 13.82
N GLU A 226 1.93 23.57 13.65
CA GLU A 226 1.41 24.25 12.44
C GLU A 226 1.97 23.67 11.13
N GLU A 227 3.24 23.31 11.10
CA GLU A 227 3.89 22.72 9.91
C GLU A 227 3.28 21.37 9.51
N LEU A 228 2.92 20.53 10.48
CA LEU A 228 2.27 19.24 10.25
C LEU A 228 0.83 19.42 9.77
N GLN A 229 0.12 20.43 10.29
CA GLN A 229 -1.21 20.79 9.83
C GLN A 229 -1.21 21.27 8.37
N GLU A 230 -0.19 22.04 7.97
CA GLU A 230 -0.03 22.45 6.57
C GLU A 230 0.25 21.23 5.67
N VAL A 231 1.09 20.30 6.10
CA VAL A 231 1.36 19.06 5.36
C VAL A 231 0.10 18.21 5.20
N ALA A 232 -0.70 18.06 6.25
CA ALA A 232 -1.98 17.34 6.23
C ALA A 232 -2.98 17.95 5.23
N LYS A 233 -3.14 19.28 5.28
CA LYS A 233 -3.99 20.03 4.34
C LYS A 233 -3.50 19.84 2.89
N LEU A 234 -2.21 20.05 2.64
CA LEU A 234 -1.63 19.88 1.30
C LEU A 234 -1.79 18.45 0.80
N ARG A 235 -1.60 17.44 1.66
CA ARG A 235 -1.80 16.04 1.28
C ARG A 235 -3.21 15.77 0.77
N THR A 236 -4.23 16.27 1.47
CA THR A 236 -5.63 16.12 1.05
C THR A 236 -5.85 16.72 -0.36
N GLU A 237 -5.38 17.95 -0.58
CA GLU A 237 -5.53 18.63 -1.87
C GLU A 237 -4.77 17.92 -2.99
N MET A 238 -3.57 17.44 -2.69
CA MET A 238 -2.75 16.64 -3.61
C MET A 238 -3.50 15.42 -4.11
N ILE A 239 -4.11 14.66 -3.18
CA ILE A 239 -4.82 13.42 -3.52
C ILE A 239 -6.10 13.71 -4.32
N ILE A 240 -6.83 14.78 -3.99
CA ILE A 240 -8.00 15.22 -4.77
C ILE A 240 -7.59 15.52 -6.22
N GLN A 241 -6.48 16.25 -6.41
CA GLN A 241 -6.00 16.56 -7.75
C GLN A 241 -5.46 15.35 -8.51
N LEU A 242 -4.63 14.55 -7.83
CA LEU A 242 -4.01 13.35 -8.40
C LEU A 242 -5.07 12.41 -8.98
N LEU A 243 -6.20 12.25 -8.30
CA LEU A 243 -7.30 11.38 -8.71
C LEU A 243 -8.32 12.09 -9.61
N GLY A 244 -8.12 13.37 -9.93
CA GLY A 244 -9.05 14.14 -10.77
C GLY A 244 -10.43 14.30 -10.13
N LEU A 245 -10.49 14.47 -8.81
CA LEU A 245 -11.73 14.64 -8.02
C LEU A 245 -12.08 16.12 -7.74
N SER A 246 -11.33 17.07 -8.30
CA SER A 246 -11.50 18.51 -8.02
C SER A 246 -12.94 19.00 -8.24
N ASN A 247 -13.61 18.51 -9.28
CA ASN A 247 -14.98 18.93 -9.63
C ASN A 247 -16.05 18.42 -8.65
N CYS A 248 -15.76 17.33 -7.92
CA CYS A 248 -16.68 16.73 -6.96
C CYS A 248 -16.16 16.78 -5.52
N ALA A 249 -15.13 17.60 -5.25
CA ALA A 249 -14.51 17.70 -3.93
C ALA A 249 -15.49 18.13 -2.82
N GLU A 250 -16.45 19.01 -3.14
CA GLU A 250 -17.51 19.47 -2.23
C GLU A 250 -18.83 18.69 -2.39
N THR A 251 -18.85 17.68 -3.25
CA THR A 251 -20.03 16.84 -3.46
C THR A 251 -20.06 15.74 -2.40
N VAL A 252 -21.24 15.44 -1.86
CA VAL A 252 -21.43 14.29 -0.97
C VAL A 252 -21.10 12.98 -1.70
N VAL A 253 -20.44 12.04 -1.02
CA VAL A 253 -20.08 10.75 -1.62
C VAL A 253 -21.33 9.99 -2.02
N GLY A 254 -22.36 10.02 -1.18
CA GLY A 254 -23.64 9.35 -1.40
C GLY A 254 -23.54 7.81 -1.33
N ASP A 255 -24.69 7.18 -1.51
CA ASP A 255 -24.85 5.73 -1.57
C ASP A 255 -25.99 5.33 -2.53
N ALA A 256 -26.61 4.18 -2.33
CA ALA A 256 -27.73 3.74 -3.14
C ALA A 256 -29.03 4.54 -2.90
N LEU A 257 -29.16 5.19 -1.74
CA LEU A 257 -30.36 5.93 -1.32
C LEU A 257 -30.16 7.45 -1.48
N LEU A 258 -28.96 7.94 -1.22
CA LEU A 258 -28.56 9.33 -1.36
C LEU A 258 -27.69 9.50 -2.61
N ARG A 259 -28.21 10.23 -3.60
CA ARG A 259 -27.44 10.58 -4.80
C ARG A 259 -26.24 11.45 -4.41
N GLY A 260 -25.06 11.06 -4.87
CA GLY A 260 -23.81 11.77 -4.68
C GLY A 260 -22.89 11.62 -5.89
N CYS A 261 -21.61 11.31 -5.63
CA CYS A 261 -20.62 10.99 -6.64
C CYS A 261 -21.06 9.85 -7.58
N SER A 262 -20.61 9.92 -8.83
CA SER A 262 -20.76 8.80 -9.77
C SER A 262 -20.01 7.55 -9.30
N GLY A 263 -20.30 6.38 -9.86
CA GLY A 263 -19.63 5.13 -9.48
C GLY A 263 -18.11 5.18 -9.64
N GLY A 264 -17.62 5.75 -10.76
CA GLY A 264 -16.19 5.95 -11.00
C GLY A 264 -15.53 6.99 -10.10
N GLU A 265 -16.22 8.08 -9.76
CA GLU A 265 -15.75 9.02 -8.75
C GLU A 265 -15.70 8.36 -7.37
N ARG A 266 -16.73 7.62 -6.96
CA ARG A 266 -16.74 6.92 -5.67
C ARG A 266 -15.60 5.91 -5.57
N LYS A 267 -15.26 5.21 -6.66
CA LYS A 267 -14.11 4.30 -6.65
C LYS A 267 -12.78 5.03 -6.46
N ARG A 268 -12.63 6.19 -7.11
CA ARG A 268 -11.51 7.10 -6.88
C ARG A 268 -11.48 7.61 -5.43
N VAL A 269 -12.63 7.92 -4.84
CA VAL A 269 -12.73 8.29 -3.42
C VAL A 269 -12.23 7.13 -2.53
N THR A 270 -12.60 5.88 -2.79
CA THR A 270 -12.08 4.71 -2.04
C THR A 270 -10.56 4.61 -2.10
N VAL A 271 -9.97 4.85 -3.28
CA VAL A 271 -8.50 4.88 -3.44
C VAL A 271 -7.89 6.07 -2.69
N GLY A 272 -8.47 7.25 -2.83
CA GLY A 272 -7.97 8.48 -2.20
C GLY A 272 -8.06 8.47 -0.66
N GLU A 273 -9.11 7.89 -0.11
CA GLU A 273 -9.31 7.73 1.32
C GLU A 273 -8.16 6.94 1.96
N MET A 274 -7.67 5.90 1.27
CA MET A 274 -6.51 5.16 1.74
C MET A 274 -5.19 5.91 1.44
N LEU A 275 -5.05 6.55 0.28
CA LEU A 275 -3.81 7.27 -0.08
C LEU A 275 -3.50 8.46 0.84
N VAL A 276 -4.52 9.15 1.35
CA VAL A 276 -4.34 10.29 2.27
C VAL A 276 -3.71 9.87 3.59
N GLY A 277 -3.77 8.58 3.93
CA GLY A 277 -3.11 8.00 5.09
C GLY A 277 -1.59 8.12 5.07
N GLY A 278 -0.98 8.29 3.89
CA GLY A 278 0.47 8.42 3.77
C GLY A 278 1.23 7.11 3.99
N GLN A 279 0.61 5.96 3.76
CA GLN A 279 1.28 4.66 3.78
C GLN A 279 2.23 4.51 2.58
N SER A 280 3.35 3.80 2.78
CA SER A 280 4.38 3.60 1.76
C SER A 280 4.08 2.44 0.80
N VAL A 281 3.28 1.46 1.24
CA VAL A 281 2.89 0.29 0.45
C VAL A 281 1.37 0.34 0.29
N PHE A 282 0.91 0.28 -0.95
CA PHE A 282 -0.49 0.41 -1.29
C PHE A 282 -1.00 -0.84 -1.99
N LEU A 283 -1.99 -1.48 -1.41
CA LEU A 283 -2.56 -2.75 -1.87
C LEU A 283 -4.00 -2.51 -2.35
N CYS A 284 -4.29 -2.86 -3.58
CA CYS A 284 -5.59 -2.62 -4.21
C CYS A 284 -6.23 -3.94 -4.66
N ASP A 285 -7.35 -4.30 -4.07
CA ASP A 285 -8.09 -5.51 -4.44
C ASP A 285 -9.25 -5.18 -5.38
N GLU A 286 -9.16 -5.63 -6.64
CA GLU A 286 -10.22 -5.50 -7.65
C GLU A 286 -10.80 -4.08 -7.80
N ILE A 287 -9.92 -3.09 -7.97
CA ILE A 287 -10.38 -1.70 -8.11
C ILE A 287 -11.10 -1.39 -9.42
N SER A 288 -11.06 -2.30 -10.40
CA SER A 288 -11.74 -2.17 -11.70
C SER A 288 -13.18 -2.70 -11.71
N THR A 289 -13.63 -3.37 -10.64
CA THR A 289 -14.96 -4.00 -10.63
C THR A 289 -16.05 -2.95 -10.68
N GLY A 290 -16.90 -3.03 -11.72
CA GLY A 290 -17.98 -2.07 -11.95
C GLY A 290 -17.55 -0.76 -12.63
N LEU A 291 -16.31 -0.69 -13.13
CA LEU A 291 -15.82 0.43 -13.93
C LEU A 291 -15.66 0.05 -15.41
N ASP A 292 -15.66 1.06 -16.27
CA ASP A 292 -15.22 0.91 -17.66
C ASP A 292 -13.69 0.94 -17.75
N SER A 293 -13.17 0.57 -18.93
CA SER A 293 -11.72 0.51 -19.18
C SER A 293 -11.04 1.87 -19.03
N ALA A 294 -11.73 2.95 -19.44
CA ALA A 294 -11.20 4.31 -19.35
C ALA A 294 -11.02 4.75 -17.89
N ALA A 295 -12.05 4.63 -17.04
CA ALA A 295 -11.92 4.97 -15.63
C ALA A 295 -10.90 4.09 -14.90
N THR A 296 -10.80 2.80 -15.27
CA THR A 296 -9.77 1.91 -14.73
C THR A 296 -8.37 2.40 -15.10
N PHE A 297 -8.14 2.75 -16.36
CA PHE A 297 -6.87 3.27 -16.84
C PHE A 297 -6.48 4.58 -16.15
N ASP A 298 -7.43 5.49 -15.95
CA ASP A 298 -7.20 6.76 -15.26
C ASP A 298 -6.76 6.55 -13.79
N ILE A 299 -7.42 5.64 -13.07
CA ILE A 299 -7.07 5.30 -11.68
C ILE A 299 -5.67 4.68 -11.62
N VAL A 300 -5.38 3.72 -12.49
CA VAL A 300 -4.06 3.05 -12.55
C VAL A 300 -2.96 4.05 -12.89
N THR A 301 -3.21 4.97 -13.83
CA THR A 301 -2.27 6.03 -14.20
C THR A 301 -2.02 7.01 -13.06
N SER A 302 -3.07 7.33 -12.30
CA SER A 302 -2.96 8.16 -11.09
C SER A 302 -2.07 7.47 -10.03
N LEU A 303 -2.29 6.17 -9.78
CA LEU A 303 -1.45 5.39 -8.87
C LEU A 303 -0.01 5.24 -9.36
N ARG A 304 0.19 5.12 -10.68
CA ARG A 304 1.53 5.11 -11.30
C ARG A 304 2.26 6.44 -11.09
N THR A 305 1.55 7.55 -11.23
CA THR A 305 2.08 8.90 -10.97
C THR A 305 2.46 9.05 -9.49
N TRP A 306 1.59 8.61 -8.57
CA TRP A 306 1.88 8.60 -7.14
C TRP A 306 3.13 7.77 -6.79
N CYS A 307 3.23 6.56 -7.34
CA CYS A 307 4.37 5.65 -7.16
C CYS A 307 5.68 6.30 -7.62
N LYS A 308 5.71 6.87 -8.84
CA LYS A 308 6.91 7.54 -9.38
C LYS A 308 7.29 8.82 -8.63
N THR A 309 6.31 9.61 -8.19
CA THR A 309 6.56 10.92 -7.60
C THR A 309 6.81 10.84 -6.09
N LEU A 310 6.16 9.94 -5.38
CA LEU A 310 6.31 9.82 -3.92
C LEU A 310 7.13 8.61 -3.50
N GLY A 311 7.53 7.76 -4.45
CA GLY A 311 8.40 6.61 -4.22
C GLY A 311 7.69 5.45 -3.52
N GLY A 312 6.37 5.48 -3.41
CA GLY A 312 5.58 4.41 -2.80
C GLY A 312 5.50 3.16 -3.68
N THR A 313 5.22 2.01 -3.06
CA THR A 313 5.03 0.73 -3.75
C THR A 313 3.54 0.47 -3.92
N VAL A 314 3.12 0.01 -5.11
CA VAL A 314 1.70 -0.27 -5.39
C VAL A 314 1.55 -1.72 -5.88
N VAL A 315 0.62 -2.47 -5.30
CA VAL A 315 0.25 -3.81 -5.76
C VAL A 315 -1.25 -3.81 -6.04
N ILE A 316 -1.63 -4.13 -7.28
CA ILE A 316 -3.05 -4.10 -7.70
C ILE A 316 -3.46 -5.48 -8.23
N ALA A 317 -4.54 -6.04 -7.70
CA ALA A 317 -5.21 -7.17 -8.32
C ALA A 317 -6.28 -6.68 -9.30
N LEU A 318 -6.13 -7.05 -10.57
CA LEU A 318 -7.11 -6.75 -11.63
C LEU A 318 -7.59 -8.04 -12.29
N LEU A 319 -8.88 -8.09 -12.59
CA LEU A 319 -9.47 -9.13 -13.41
C LEU A 319 -9.45 -8.69 -14.88
N GLN A 320 -8.66 -9.36 -15.71
CA GLN A 320 -8.60 -9.14 -17.17
C GLN A 320 -8.36 -7.66 -17.59
N PRO A 321 -7.26 -7.03 -17.15
CA PRO A 321 -6.95 -5.67 -17.57
C PRO A 321 -6.67 -5.56 -19.08
N THR A 322 -6.93 -4.39 -19.67
CA THR A 322 -6.57 -4.11 -21.06
C THR A 322 -5.04 -4.01 -21.21
N PRO A 323 -4.49 -4.20 -22.43
CA PRO A 323 -3.06 -4.08 -22.67
C PRO A 323 -2.47 -2.74 -22.21
N GLU A 324 -3.17 -1.62 -22.41
CA GLU A 324 -2.67 -0.30 -22.00
C GLU A 324 -2.55 -0.19 -20.46
N VAL A 325 -3.46 -0.84 -19.72
CA VAL A 325 -3.40 -0.90 -18.26
C VAL A 325 -2.22 -1.77 -17.82
N VAL A 326 -2.00 -2.92 -18.46
CA VAL A 326 -0.88 -3.83 -18.14
C VAL A 326 0.47 -3.14 -18.35
N GLU A 327 0.59 -2.27 -19.35
CA GLU A 327 1.82 -1.52 -19.64
C GLU A 327 2.24 -0.54 -18.53
N GLN A 328 1.32 -0.15 -17.63
CA GLN A 328 1.63 0.73 -16.50
C GLN A 328 2.45 0.04 -15.39
N PHE A 329 2.50 -1.30 -15.40
CA PHE A 329 3.13 -2.10 -14.34
C PHE A 329 4.57 -2.50 -14.67
N ASP A 330 5.39 -2.59 -13.62
CA ASP A 330 6.79 -3.01 -13.71
C ASP A 330 6.91 -4.54 -13.62
N ASP A 331 6.24 -5.14 -12.64
CA ASP A 331 6.27 -6.58 -12.35
C ASP A 331 4.85 -7.18 -12.42
N ILE A 332 4.75 -8.46 -12.78
CA ILE A 332 3.51 -9.26 -12.74
C ILE A 332 3.69 -10.41 -11.75
N LEU A 333 2.66 -10.64 -10.94
CA LEU A 333 2.50 -11.79 -10.07
C LEU A 333 1.26 -12.57 -10.51
N MET A 334 1.43 -13.78 -11.02
CA MET A 334 0.34 -14.62 -11.51
C MET A 334 -0.03 -15.69 -10.49
N LEU A 335 -1.30 -15.73 -10.08
CA LEU A 335 -1.84 -16.73 -9.15
C LEU A 335 -2.87 -17.62 -9.82
N ASN A 336 -2.73 -18.94 -9.65
CA ASN A 336 -3.73 -19.92 -10.06
C ASN A 336 -3.97 -20.95 -8.96
N GLU A 337 -5.22 -21.08 -8.50
CA GLU A 337 -5.60 -22.02 -7.44
C GLU A 337 -4.71 -21.97 -6.18
N GLY A 338 -4.29 -20.76 -5.80
CA GLY A 338 -3.39 -20.53 -4.66
C GLY A 338 -1.91 -20.76 -4.93
N TYR A 339 -1.52 -21.26 -6.10
CA TYR A 339 -0.13 -21.36 -6.53
C TYR A 339 0.33 -20.09 -7.24
N MET A 340 1.57 -19.68 -6.93
CA MET A 340 2.26 -18.62 -7.67
C MET A 340 2.92 -19.22 -8.92
N VAL A 341 2.34 -18.93 -10.08
CA VAL A 341 2.77 -19.49 -11.39
C VAL A 341 3.93 -18.69 -11.98
N TYR A 342 3.91 -17.38 -11.78
CA TYR A 342 4.92 -16.45 -12.25
C TYR A 342 5.05 -15.27 -11.28
N HIS A 343 6.27 -14.82 -11.06
CA HIS A 343 6.53 -13.56 -10.38
C HIS A 343 7.81 -12.94 -10.91
N GLY A 344 7.70 -11.76 -11.53
CA GLY A 344 8.85 -11.07 -12.09
C GLY A 344 8.48 -9.95 -13.07
N PRO A 345 9.46 -9.43 -13.82
CA PRO A 345 9.25 -8.31 -14.75
C PRO A 345 8.16 -8.61 -15.78
N ARG A 346 7.30 -7.61 -16.04
CA ARG A 346 6.27 -7.71 -17.09
C ARG A 346 6.86 -8.12 -18.45
N THR A 347 8.03 -7.59 -18.80
CA THR A 347 8.71 -7.85 -20.09
C THR A 347 9.17 -9.28 -20.27
N SER A 348 9.34 -10.04 -19.18
CA SER A 348 9.88 -11.41 -19.21
C SER A 348 8.78 -12.48 -19.20
N ILE A 349 7.50 -12.09 -19.10
CA ILE A 349 6.39 -13.04 -18.96
C ILE A 349 6.18 -13.89 -20.21
N LEU A 350 6.21 -13.30 -21.41
CA LEU A 350 6.01 -14.04 -22.66
C LEU A 350 7.15 -15.04 -22.92
N PRO A 351 8.45 -14.64 -22.87
CA PRO A 351 9.54 -15.60 -22.98
C PRO A 351 9.49 -16.73 -21.94
N TYR A 352 9.05 -16.43 -20.72
CA TYR A 352 8.89 -17.44 -19.67
C TYR A 352 7.88 -18.52 -20.07
N PHE A 353 6.70 -18.14 -20.56
CA PHE A 353 5.67 -19.10 -20.97
C PHE A 353 6.01 -19.80 -22.30
N GLU A 354 6.67 -19.12 -23.23
CA GLU A 354 7.16 -19.72 -24.48
C GLU A 354 8.18 -20.84 -24.21
N ASN A 355 9.08 -20.64 -23.24
CA ASN A 355 10.03 -21.69 -22.81
C ASN A 355 9.34 -22.91 -22.18
N LEU A 356 8.13 -22.73 -21.66
CA LEU A 356 7.29 -23.82 -21.14
C LEU A 356 6.42 -24.47 -22.23
N GLY A 357 6.52 -24.01 -23.48
CA GLY A 357 5.75 -24.52 -24.62
C GLY A 357 4.38 -23.86 -24.81
N PHE A 358 4.10 -22.76 -24.11
CA PHE A 358 2.86 -21.99 -24.27
C PHE A 358 3.11 -20.77 -25.16
N TYR A 359 2.36 -20.67 -26.26
CA TYR A 359 2.45 -19.55 -27.18
C TYR A 359 1.21 -18.66 -27.06
N CYS A 360 1.43 -17.35 -27.06
CA CYS A 360 0.32 -16.40 -27.08
C CYS A 360 -0.42 -16.54 -28.43
N PRO A 361 -1.75 -16.76 -28.43
CA PRO A 361 -2.51 -16.76 -29.68
C PRO A 361 -2.42 -15.38 -30.34
N LEU A 362 -2.25 -15.38 -31.68
CA LEU A 362 -2.12 -14.20 -32.52
C LEU A 362 -3.39 -13.33 -32.54
#